data_AF-A0A5C6N1I6-F1
#
_entry.id   AF-A0A5C6N1I6-F1
#
_cell.length_a   1.000
_cell.length_b   1.000
_cell.length_c   1.000
_cell.angle_alpha   90.00
_cell.angle_beta   90.00
_cell.angle_gamma   90.00
#
_symmetry.space_group_name_H-M   'P 1'
#
loop_
_entity.id
_entity.type
_entity.pdbx_description
1 polymer ?
#
loop_
_entity_poly.entity_id
_entity_poly.type
_entity_poly.pdbx_seq_one_letter_code
_entity_poly.pdbx_strand_id
1 'polypeptide(L)'
;MIVKMLQKGLDQEDEDGIGPESEISDDDNDPAYVPQGAAQDLHLDKFISDNIIEEVLRCTNLEGRRAVAAKGKEWKSIDKEDFLAFIGLTLLAGGDKSWDVALRELFLNPLQNPIYKATMGVGRYENIRRFIRFDNRRTRALRLETDHMTAFRYVWERFLDNCRRRFIPSDCVTIDEQLVFPVHQACV
;
A
#
# COMPACT_ATOMS: atom_id res chain seq x y z
N MET A 1 -3.68 18.80 -7.52
CA MET A 1 -3.53 19.15 -8.95
C MET A 1 -3.22 17.92 -9.80
N ILE A 2 -2.35 17.01 -9.35
CA ILE A 2 -2.02 15.73 -10.01
C ILE A 2 -3.24 14.80 -10.17
N VAL A 3 -4.12 14.71 -9.16
CA VAL A 3 -5.36 13.89 -9.25
C VAL A 3 -6.31 14.37 -10.35
N LYS A 4 -6.36 15.68 -10.63
CA LYS A 4 -7.20 16.22 -11.73
C LYS A 4 -6.56 16.02 -13.11
N MET A 5 -5.25 15.76 -13.19
CA MET A 5 -4.56 15.52 -14.46
C MET A 5 -4.78 14.10 -14.97
N LEU A 6 -5.04 13.14 -14.08
CA LEU A 6 -5.35 11.76 -14.46
C LEU A 6 -6.77 11.62 -15.05
N GLN A 7 -7.71 12.47 -14.64
CA GLN A 7 -9.09 12.40 -15.14
C GLN A 7 -9.25 12.93 -16.58
N LYS A 8 -8.42 13.90 -16.99
CA LYS A 8 -8.57 14.60 -18.28
C LYS A 8 -8.01 13.86 -19.49
N GLY A 9 -7.33 12.73 -19.29
CA GLY A 9 -6.73 11.95 -20.38
C GLY A 9 -7.63 10.88 -20.97
N LEU A 10 -8.85 10.69 -20.47
CA LEU A 10 -9.74 9.59 -20.83
C LEU A 10 -11.01 10.01 -21.62
N ASP A 11 -11.18 11.30 -21.92
CA ASP A 11 -12.43 11.83 -22.52
C ASP A 11 -12.33 12.06 -24.05
N GLN A 12 -11.46 11.35 -24.77
CA GLN A 12 -11.37 11.42 -26.23
C GLN A 12 -11.37 10.04 -26.87
N GLU A 13 -12.57 9.47 -27.03
CA GLU A 13 -12.86 8.50 -28.08
C GLU A 13 -14.17 8.89 -28.78
N ASP A 14 -13.97 9.40 -29.98
CA ASP A 14 -14.79 9.50 -31.20
C ASP A 14 -16.26 9.00 -31.17
N GLU A 15 -17.18 9.92 -31.50
CA GLU A 15 -18.52 9.61 -31.98
C GLU A 15 -18.45 9.10 -33.42
N ASP A 16 -18.92 7.88 -33.70
CA ASP A 16 -19.38 7.47 -35.03
C ASP A 16 -20.38 6.30 -34.96
N GLY A 17 -21.58 6.50 -35.50
CA GLY A 17 -22.37 5.44 -36.15
C GLY A 17 -23.51 4.75 -35.36
N ILE A 18 -24.75 5.22 -35.58
CA ILE A 18 -26.01 4.56 -35.18
C ILE A 18 -26.42 3.50 -36.24
N GLY A 19 -26.80 2.29 -35.80
CA GLY A 19 -27.45 1.22 -36.58
C GLY A 19 -27.82 0.00 -35.70
N PRO A 20 -28.83 -0.81 -36.07
CA PRO A 20 -30.07 -0.91 -35.29
C PRO A 20 -30.14 -2.05 -34.27
N GLU A 21 -31.08 -1.85 -33.34
CA GLU A 21 -31.54 -2.76 -32.28
C GLU A 21 -31.71 -4.21 -32.75
N SER A 22 -31.16 -5.15 -31.98
CA SER A 22 -31.59 -6.54 -31.99
C SER A 22 -31.85 -7.00 -30.55
N GLU A 23 -32.95 -7.73 -30.43
CA GLU A 23 -33.68 -8.15 -29.24
C GLU A 23 -32.78 -8.78 -28.16
N ILE A 24 -32.81 -8.21 -26.94
CA ILE A 24 -32.28 -8.88 -25.75
C ILE A 24 -33.39 -9.77 -25.20
N SER A 25 -33.10 -11.06 -25.16
CA SER A 25 -33.88 -12.07 -24.46
C SER A 25 -33.75 -11.88 -22.95
N ASP A 26 -34.88 -11.84 -22.26
CA ASP A 26 -34.97 -11.78 -20.80
C ASP A 26 -34.65 -13.15 -20.19
N ASP A 27 -33.37 -13.56 -20.18
CA ASP A 27 -32.91 -14.68 -19.34
C ASP A 27 -31.37 -14.70 -19.28
N ASP A 28 -30.78 -13.81 -18.48
CA ASP A 28 -29.46 -13.96 -17.86
C ASP A 28 -29.15 -12.73 -16.97
N ASN A 29 -29.85 -12.62 -15.85
CA ASN A 29 -29.44 -11.71 -14.77
C ASN A 29 -28.42 -12.44 -13.88
N ASP A 30 -27.19 -12.60 -14.37
CA ASP A 30 -26.04 -12.96 -13.53
C ASP A 30 -25.65 -11.73 -12.68
N PRO A 31 -25.76 -11.78 -11.34
CA PRO A 31 -25.46 -10.64 -10.48
C PRO A 31 -23.96 -10.26 -10.42
N ALA A 32 -23.10 -10.79 -11.29
CA ALA A 32 -21.65 -10.61 -11.23
C ALA A 32 -21.00 -9.83 -12.38
N TYR A 33 -21.74 -9.13 -13.25
CA TYR A 33 -21.11 -8.21 -14.21
C TYR A 33 -20.82 -6.84 -13.58
N VAL A 34 -19.59 -6.66 -13.10
CA VAL A 34 -19.05 -5.35 -12.69
C VAL A 34 -18.31 -4.75 -13.90
N PRO A 35 -18.68 -3.55 -14.39
CA PRO A 35 -18.00 -2.94 -15.53
C PRO A 35 -16.51 -2.70 -15.21
N GLN A 36 -15.62 -3.32 -15.98
CA GLN A 36 -14.20 -3.02 -15.99
C GLN A 36 -13.98 -1.68 -16.71
N GLY A 37 -14.08 -0.58 -15.96
CA GLY A 37 -13.94 0.76 -16.52
C GLY A 37 -13.92 1.92 -15.54
N ALA A 38 -14.34 1.72 -14.28
CA ALA A 38 -14.07 2.69 -13.22
C ALA A 38 -12.75 2.30 -12.55
N ALA A 39 -11.82 3.24 -12.40
CA ALA A 39 -10.69 3.07 -11.50
C ALA A 39 -11.25 2.57 -10.17
N GLN A 40 -11.04 1.29 -9.82
CA GLN A 40 -11.44 0.79 -8.52
C GLN A 40 -10.70 1.66 -7.50
N ASP A 41 -11.43 2.57 -6.85
CA ASP A 41 -10.89 3.34 -5.74
C ASP A 41 -10.25 2.33 -4.79
N LEU A 42 -8.94 2.45 -4.62
CA LEU A 42 -8.20 1.59 -3.72
C LEU A 42 -8.69 1.92 -2.30
N HIS A 43 -9.68 1.16 -1.84
CA HIS A 43 -10.27 1.23 -0.51
C HIS A 43 -9.32 0.71 0.58
N LEU A 44 -8.05 1.10 0.51
CA LEU A 44 -7.03 0.78 1.48
C LEU A 44 -7.41 1.32 2.87
N ASP A 45 -8.13 2.43 2.90
CA ASP A 45 -8.69 3.07 4.10
C ASP A 45 -9.59 2.14 4.93
N LYS A 46 -10.27 1.17 4.29
CA LYS A 46 -11.13 0.20 4.97
C LYS A 46 -10.34 -0.83 5.78
N PHE A 47 -9.11 -1.13 5.38
CA PHE A 47 -8.26 -2.16 6.00
C PHE A 47 -7.13 -1.53 6.83
N ILE A 48 -6.53 -0.46 6.32
CA ILE A 48 -5.50 0.35 6.96
C ILE A 48 -6.15 1.65 7.41
N SER A 49 -6.77 1.60 8.59
CA SER A 49 -7.40 2.76 9.22
C SER A 49 -6.38 3.83 9.62
N ASP A 50 -6.85 5.07 9.81
CA ASP A 50 -6.03 6.21 10.26
C ASP A 50 -5.24 5.92 11.53
N ASN A 51 -5.81 5.20 12.50
CA ASN A 51 -5.11 4.79 13.74
C ASN A 51 -3.87 3.92 13.48
N ILE A 52 -3.90 3.09 12.41
CA ILE A 52 -2.74 2.28 12.01
C ILE A 52 -1.70 3.19 11.39
N ILE A 53 -2.11 4.08 10.48
CA ILE A 53 -1.21 5.02 9.79
C ILE A 53 -0.51 5.92 10.81
N GLU A 54 -1.27 6.52 11.74
CA GLU A 54 -0.74 7.38 12.79
C GLU A 54 0.29 6.66 13.66
N GLU A 55 0.03 5.40 14.04
CA GLU A 55 0.98 4.63 14.84
C GLU A 55 2.28 4.34 14.07
N VAL A 56 2.16 3.97 12.79
CA VAL A 56 3.34 3.76 11.92
C VAL A 56 4.13 5.05 11.75
N LEU A 57 3.47 6.18 11.49
CA LEU A 57 4.10 7.49 11.38
C LEU A 57 4.81 7.89 12.68
N ARG A 58 4.15 7.71 13.82
CA ARG A 58 4.70 8.01 15.15
C ARG A 58 5.97 7.20 15.41
N CYS A 59 5.91 5.89 15.18
CA CYS A 59 7.03 4.98 15.40
C CYS A 59 8.20 5.25 14.43
N THR A 60 7.89 5.46 13.15
CA THR A 60 8.86 5.73 12.09
C THR A 60 9.58 7.05 12.33
N ASN A 61 8.85 8.12 12.65
CA ASN A 61 9.45 9.43 12.92
C ASN A 61 10.31 9.42 14.19
N LEU A 62 9.95 8.63 15.20
CA LEU A 62 10.76 8.46 16.41
C LEU A 62 12.11 7.78 16.08
N GLU A 63 12.10 6.70 15.30
CA GLU A 63 13.33 5.99 14.94
C GLU A 63 14.17 6.80 13.94
N GLY A 64 13.55 7.48 12.97
CA GLY A 64 14.23 8.36 12.03
C GLY A 64 14.98 9.49 12.73
N ARG A 65 14.32 10.21 13.66
CA ARG A 65 14.99 11.24 14.48
C ARG A 65 16.18 10.69 15.24
N ARG A 66 16.02 9.55 15.90
CA ARG A 66 17.11 8.92 16.66
C ARG A 66 18.29 8.55 15.77
N ALA A 67 18.05 7.87 14.64
CA ALA A 67 19.10 7.33 13.79
C ALA A 67 19.89 8.44 13.08
N VAL A 68 19.23 9.56 12.78
CA VAL A 68 19.84 10.70 12.08
C VAL A 68 20.49 11.69 13.06
N ALA A 69 19.94 11.85 14.27
CA ALA A 69 20.60 12.59 15.36
C ALA A 69 21.98 12.00 15.71
N ALA A 70 22.12 10.67 15.69
CA ALA A 70 23.41 10.00 15.87
C ALA A 70 24.46 10.38 14.81
N LYS A 71 24.05 11.00 13.70
CA LYS A 71 24.91 11.44 12.59
C LYS A 71 24.97 12.97 12.46
N GLY A 72 24.43 13.72 13.44
CA GLY A 72 24.41 15.18 13.42
C GLY A 72 23.55 15.79 12.30
N LYS A 73 22.58 15.04 11.78
CA LYS A 73 21.67 15.51 10.72
C LYS A 73 20.26 15.71 11.29
N GLU A 74 19.43 16.46 10.56
CA GLU A 74 18.02 16.64 10.90
C GLU A 74 17.13 15.61 10.16
N TRP A 75 16.14 15.06 10.86
CA TRP A 75 15.15 14.17 10.26
C TRP A 75 13.95 14.98 9.76
N LYS A 76 13.69 14.92 8.46
CA LYS A 76 12.41 15.39 7.90
C LYS A 76 11.31 14.39 8.25
N SER A 77 10.43 14.78 9.17
CA SER A 77 9.26 13.98 9.55
C SER A 77 8.44 13.57 8.32
N ILE A 78 7.87 12.37 8.38
CA ILE A 78 6.95 11.81 7.38
C ILE A 78 5.54 12.16 7.84
N ASP A 79 4.73 12.68 6.92
CA ASP A 79 3.31 12.93 7.13
C ASP A 79 2.46 11.83 6.47
N LYS A 80 1.12 11.95 6.61
CA LYS A 80 0.18 10.98 6.06
C LYS A 80 0.28 10.89 4.54
N GLU A 81 0.48 12.02 3.85
CA GLU A 81 0.57 12.06 2.38
C GLU A 81 1.83 11.37 1.87
N ASP A 82 2.99 11.64 2.48
CA ASP A 82 4.25 10.96 2.18
C ASP A 82 4.14 9.44 2.37
N PHE A 83 3.47 9.01 3.44
CA PHE A 83 3.27 7.59 3.72
C PHE A 83 2.33 6.92 2.73
N LEU A 84 1.18 7.54 2.40
CA LEU A 84 0.26 7.02 1.39
C LEU A 84 0.91 6.98 0.01
N ALA A 85 1.68 8.00 -0.36
CA ALA A 85 2.48 8.01 -1.58
C ALA A 85 3.50 6.86 -1.61
N PHE A 86 4.15 6.58 -0.47
CA PHE A 86 5.10 5.47 -0.35
C PHE A 86 4.41 4.10 -0.54
N ILE A 87 3.25 3.91 0.08
CA ILE A 87 2.46 2.67 -0.09
C ILE A 87 1.98 2.54 -1.54
N GLY A 88 1.49 3.61 -2.14
CA GLY A 88 1.06 3.63 -3.55
C GLY A 88 2.18 3.21 -4.50
N LEU A 89 3.39 3.75 -4.35
CA LEU A 89 4.55 3.34 -5.15
C LEU A 89 4.97 1.89 -4.88
N THR A 90 4.83 1.42 -3.63
CA THR A 90 5.14 0.02 -3.27
C THR A 90 4.16 -0.95 -3.95
N LEU A 91 2.87 -0.61 -3.97
CA LEU A 91 1.83 -1.38 -4.64
C LEU A 91 2.02 -1.36 -6.16
N LEU A 92 2.36 -0.20 -6.73
CA LEU A 92 2.69 -0.05 -8.14
C LEU A 92 3.86 -0.96 -8.53
N ALA A 93 4.94 -0.98 -7.74
CA ALA A 93 6.09 -1.85 -7.99
C ALA A 93 5.73 -3.34 -7.96
N GLY A 94 4.81 -3.73 -7.07
CA GLY A 94 4.26 -5.08 -7.03
C GLY A 94 3.43 -5.41 -8.28
N GLY A 95 2.58 -4.49 -8.72
CA GLY A 95 1.76 -4.64 -9.93
C GLY A 95 2.60 -4.72 -11.21
N ASP A 96 3.65 -3.90 -11.30
CA ASP A 96 4.63 -3.89 -12.39
C ASP A 96 5.59 -5.09 -12.34
N LYS A 97 5.45 -5.99 -11.34
CA LYS A 97 6.35 -7.12 -11.08
C LYS A 97 7.83 -6.72 -10.99
N SER A 98 8.09 -5.50 -10.54
CA SER A 98 9.43 -4.89 -10.49
C SER A 98 10.04 -5.01 -9.09
N TRP A 99 9.79 -6.12 -8.38
CA TRP A 99 10.19 -6.33 -6.99
C TRP A 99 11.71 -6.52 -6.81
N ASP A 100 12.40 -6.98 -7.85
CA ASP A 100 13.83 -7.28 -7.89
C ASP A 100 14.65 -6.19 -8.57
N VAL A 101 13.98 -5.21 -9.18
CA VAL A 101 14.62 -4.07 -9.83
C VAL A 101 15.29 -3.17 -8.79
N ALA A 102 16.52 -2.77 -9.07
CA ALA A 102 17.26 -1.87 -8.19
C ALA A 102 16.52 -0.54 -8.04
N LEU A 103 16.44 0.00 -6.82
CA LEU A 103 15.64 1.20 -6.53
C LEU A 103 16.04 2.41 -7.41
N ARG A 104 17.33 2.56 -7.69
CA ARG A 104 17.83 3.62 -8.57
C ARG A 104 17.36 3.44 -10.01
N GLU A 105 17.33 2.20 -10.49
CA GLU A 105 16.82 1.89 -11.82
C GLU A 105 15.33 2.18 -11.88
N LEU A 106 14.56 1.73 -10.89
CA LEU A 106 13.11 1.95 -10.81
C LEU A 106 12.74 3.44 -10.86
N PHE A 107 13.52 4.32 -10.24
CA PHE A 107 13.22 5.76 -10.16
C PHE A 107 13.91 6.63 -11.23
N LEU A 108 15.04 6.19 -11.80
CA LEU A 108 15.87 7.04 -12.66
C LEU A 108 15.92 6.57 -14.12
N ASN A 109 15.55 5.32 -14.41
CA ASN A 109 15.54 4.82 -15.78
C ASN A 109 14.39 5.48 -16.58
N PRO A 110 14.66 6.13 -17.72
CA PRO A 110 13.63 6.75 -18.55
C PRO A 110 12.57 5.78 -19.11
N LEU A 111 12.89 4.48 -19.16
CA LEU A 111 11.98 3.44 -19.63
C LEU A 111 11.02 2.96 -18.52
N GLN A 112 11.26 3.34 -17.28
CA GLN A 112 10.41 2.99 -16.14
C GLN A 112 9.24 3.96 -16.01
N ASN A 113 8.22 3.53 -15.27
CA ASN A 113 7.02 4.33 -15.07
C ASN A 113 7.37 5.72 -14.49
N PRO A 114 7.08 6.83 -15.19
CA PRO A 114 7.47 8.16 -14.73
C PRO A 114 6.80 8.56 -13.40
N ILE A 115 5.73 7.85 -13.00
CA ILE A 115 5.04 8.05 -11.72
C ILE A 115 6.00 7.94 -10.53
N TYR A 116 6.95 7.00 -10.52
CA TYR A 116 7.88 6.85 -9.39
C TYR A 116 8.60 8.17 -9.05
N LYS A 117 9.21 8.78 -10.07
CA LYS A 117 9.95 10.04 -9.93
C LYS A 117 9.04 11.24 -9.72
N ALA A 118 7.84 11.23 -10.32
CA ALA A 118 6.87 12.31 -10.17
C ALA A 118 6.24 12.36 -8.77
N THR A 119 6.06 11.21 -8.13
CA THR A 119 5.44 11.09 -6.80
C THR A 119 6.42 11.43 -5.67
N MET A 120 7.64 10.88 -5.68
CA MET A 120 8.65 11.24 -4.68
C MET A 120 10.08 11.00 -5.16
N GLY A 121 11.05 11.69 -4.55
CA GLY A 121 12.46 11.45 -4.84
C GLY A 121 12.95 10.09 -4.32
N VAL A 122 13.83 9.43 -5.08
CA VAL A 122 14.43 8.12 -4.73
C VAL A 122 15.01 8.09 -3.31
N GLY A 123 15.69 9.16 -2.89
CA GLY A 123 16.26 9.26 -1.55
C GLY A 123 15.20 9.38 -0.44
N ARG A 124 14.03 9.96 -0.72
CA ARG A 124 12.92 10.01 0.23
C ARG A 124 12.32 8.62 0.40
N TYR A 125 12.04 7.92 -0.72
CA TYR A 125 11.55 6.54 -0.71
C TYR A 125 12.51 5.61 0.05
N GLU A 126 13.81 5.69 -0.24
CA GLU A 126 14.83 4.87 0.43
C GLU A 126 14.88 5.14 1.94
N ASN A 127 14.78 6.41 2.36
CA ASN A 127 14.73 6.76 3.77
C ASN A 127 13.47 6.20 4.46
N ILE A 128 12.29 6.34 3.86
CA ILE A 128 11.04 5.79 4.41
C ILE A 128 11.16 4.27 4.53
N ARG A 129 11.56 3.57 3.45
CA ARG A 129 11.78 2.11 3.43
C ARG A 129 12.73 1.64 4.52
N ARG A 130 13.81 2.38 4.77
CA ARG A 130 14.82 2.03 5.79
C ARG A 130 14.32 2.19 7.22
N PHE A 131 13.57 3.26 7.48
CA PHE A 131 13.20 3.67 8.83
C PHE A 131 11.78 3.31 9.25
N ILE A 132 10.96 2.75 8.35
CA ILE A 132 9.59 2.33 8.68
C ILE A 132 9.59 1.42 9.91
N ARG A 133 8.76 1.75 10.91
CA ARG A 133 8.58 0.98 12.15
C ARG A 133 7.10 0.93 12.50
N PHE A 134 6.68 -0.20 13.07
CA PHE A 134 5.30 -0.47 13.49
C PHE A 134 5.13 -0.50 15.01
N ASP A 135 6.22 -0.27 15.76
CA ASP A 135 6.23 -0.31 17.22
C ASP A 135 7.28 0.62 17.81
N ASN A 136 7.06 1.06 19.06
CA ASN A 136 8.01 1.85 19.82
C ASN A 136 9.11 0.96 20.41
N ARG A 137 10.31 1.07 19.84
CA ARG A 137 11.50 0.32 20.27
C ARG A 137 11.84 0.48 21.76
N ARG A 138 11.49 1.60 22.41
CA ARG A 138 11.82 1.85 23.84
C ARG A 138 11.01 0.97 24.79
N THR A 139 9.76 0.66 24.45
CA THR A 139 8.84 -0.12 25.29
C THR A 139 8.76 -1.59 24.85
N ARG A 140 9.46 -1.93 23.76
CA ARG A 140 9.41 -3.26 23.16
C ARG A 140 10.09 -4.34 23.99
N ALA A 141 11.17 -4.01 24.71
CA ALA A 141 12.00 -4.99 25.40
C ALA A 141 11.18 -5.87 26.37
N LEU A 142 10.34 -5.24 27.21
CA LEU A 142 9.50 -5.95 28.18
C LEU A 142 8.44 -6.84 27.51
N ARG A 143 7.87 -6.41 26.38
CA ARG A 143 6.82 -7.18 25.67
C ARG A 143 7.38 -8.33 24.85
N LEU A 144 8.63 -8.22 24.39
CA LEU A 144 9.29 -9.23 23.58
C LEU A 144 9.47 -10.54 24.35
N GLU A 145 9.57 -10.48 25.67
CA GLU A 145 9.66 -11.65 26.55
C GLU A 145 8.42 -12.56 26.47
N THR A 146 7.26 -11.98 26.14
CA THR A 146 5.98 -12.70 26.08
C THR A 146 5.39 -12.83 24.67
N ASP A 147 5.72 -11.91 23.77
CA ASP A 147 5.19 -11.86 22.40
C ASP A 147 6.31 -11.57 21.39
N HIS A 148 6.73 -12.60 20.66
CA HIS A 148 7.76 -12.48 19.62
C HIS A 148 7.30 -11.56 18.47
N MET A 149 5.99 -11.42 18.24
CA MET A 149 5.44 -10.50 17.24
C MET A 149 5.24 -9.08 17.76
N THR A 150 5.72 -8.73 18.96
CA THR A 150 5.44 -7.43 19.59
C THR A 150 5.81 -6.22 18.71
N ALA A 151 6.76 -6.38 17.78
CA ALA A 151 7.20 -5.33 16.87
C ALA A 151 6.17 -4.95 15.79
N PHE A 152 5.16 -5.80 15.57
CA PHE A 152 4.11 -5.63 14.57
C PHE A 152 2.69 -5.88 15.13
N ARG A 153 2.58 -6.45 16.34
CA ARG A 153 1.35 -6.88 17.00
C ARG A 153 0.19 -5.88 16.89
N TYR A 154 0.42 -4.63 17.25
CA TYR A 154 -0.64 -3.62 17.25
C TYR A 154 -1.24 -3.41 15.86
N VAL A 155 -0.39 -3.25 14.85
CA VAL A 155 -0.82 -3.05 13.45
C VAL A 155 -1.55 -4.30 12.94
N TRP A 156 -1.02 -5.48 13.25
CA TRP A 156 -1.62 -6.75 12.86
C TRP A 156 -3.02 -6.95 13.43
N GLU A 157 -3.22 -6.71 14.73
CA GLU A 157 -4.53 -6.85 15.36
C GLU A 157 -5.56 -5.87 14.80
N ARG A 158 -5.19 -4.60 14.62
CA ARG A 158 -6.09 -3.59 14.05
C ARG A 158 -6.45 -3.93 12.61
N PHE A 159 -5.49 -4.43 11.83
CA PHE A 159 -5.74 -4.91 10.49
C PHE A 159 -6.72 -6.09 10.48
N LEU A 160 -6.49 -7.12 11.32
CA LEU A 160 -7.38 -8.27 11.42
C LEU A 160 -8.80 -7.90 11.88
N ASP A 161 -8.91 -6.98 12.84
CA ASP A 161 -10.20 -6.47 13.30
C ASP A 161 -10.95 -5.76 12.16
N ASN A 162 -10.24 -4.99 11.35
CA ASN A 162 -10.82 -4.36 10.16
C ASN A 162 -11.29 -5.42 9.16
N CYS A 163 -10.48 -6.43 8.85
CA CYS A 163 -10.86 -7.52 7.93
C CYS A 163 -12.15 -8.24 8.39
N ARG A 164 -12.21 -8.64 9.67
CA ARG A 164 -13.37 -9.36 10.24
C ARG A 164 -14.65 -8.55 10.20
N ARG A 165 -14.57 -7.22 10.28
CA ARG A 165 -15.75 -6.33 10.21
C ARG A 165 -16.28 -6.14 8.80
N ARG A 166 -15.49 -6.46 7.77
CA ARG A 166 -15.86 -6.21 6.36
C ARG A 166 -16.44 -7.41 5.65
N PHE A 167 -16.20 -8.61 6.16
CA PHE A 167 -16.62 -9.83 5.49
C PHE A 167 -17.25 -10.80 6.49
N ILE A 168 -18.46 -11.24 6.16
CA ILE A 168 -19.15 -12.34 6.85
C ILE A 168 -18.97 -13.57 5.95
N PRO A 169 -18.21 -14.59 6.38
CA PRO A 169 -18.01 -15.78 5.57
C PRO A 169 -19.31 -16.59 5.44
N SER A 170 -19.42 -17.35 4.35
CA SER A 170 -20.46 -18.37 4.20
C SER A 170 -20.09 -19.65 4.98
N ASP A 171 -20.95 -20.66 4.92
CA ASP A 171 -20.76 -21.93 5.63
C ASP A 171 -19.56 -22.76 5.12
N CYS A 172 -19.05 -22.44 3.93
CA CYS A 172 -17.92 -23.13 3.31
C CYS A 172 -16.63 -22.31 3.49
N VAL A 173 -15.90 -22.55 4.59
CA VAL A 173 -14.59 -21.93 4.85
C VAL A 173 -13.46 -22.95 4.76
N THR A 174 -12.32 -22.52 4.24
CA THR A 174 -11.08 -23.30 4.21
C THR A 174 -10.06 -22.70 5.16
N ILE A 175 -9.28 -23.57 5.80
CA ILE A 175 -8.13 -23.18 6.62
C ILE A 175 -6.92 -23.80 5.95
N ASP A 176 -5.96 -22.95 5.60
CA ASP A 176 -4.70 -23.34 5.00
C ASP A 176 -3.59 -22.43 5.52
N GLU A 177 -2.34 -22.83 5.35
CA GLU A 177 -1.16 -22.08 5.73
C GLU A 177 -0.59 -21.27 4.57
N GLN A 178 -0.20 -20.01 4.83
CA GLN A 178 0.49 -19.18 3.85
C GLN A 178 1.89 -18.85 4.33
N LEU A 179 2.89 -19.26 3.55
CA LEU A 179 4.29 -18.95 3.80
C LEU A 179 4.68 -17.65 3.09
N VAL A 180 5.34 -16.76 3.82
CA VAL A 180 5.88 -15.50 3.27
C VAL A 180 7.38 -15.69 3.01
N PHE A 181 7.76 -15.99 1.76
CA PHE A 181 9.15 -16.08 1.32
C PHE A 181 9.55 -14.87 0.46
N PRO A 182 10.82 -14.43 0.45
CA PRO A 182 11.96 -14.97 1.17
C PRO A 182 12.45 -14.00 2.27
N VAL A 183 12.50 -14.46 3.52
CA VAL A 183 13.17 -13.73 4.59
C VAL A 183 14.56 -14.34 4.78
N HIS A 184 15.55 -13.77 4.08
CA HIS A 184 16.95 -14.25 4.12
C HIS A 184 17.69 -13.90 5.43
N GLN A 185 17.04 -13.18 6.35
CA GLN A 185 17.58 -12.81 7.66
C GLN A 185 16.84 -13.53 8.77
N ALA A 186 17.49 -13.71 9.91
CA ALA A 186 16.88 -14.33 11.08
C ALA A 186 15.64 -13.53 11.54
N CYS A 187 14.47 -14.13 11.34
CA CYS A 187 13.27 -13.83 12.12
C CYS A 187 13.34 -14.66 13.40
N VAL A 188 13.08 -14.03 14.54
CA VAL A 188 13.06 -14.65 15.88
C VAL A 188 11.62 -14.80 16.33
#